data_AF-A0A932UWJ5-F1
#
_entry.id   AF-A0A932UWJ5-F1
#
_cell.length_a   1.000
_cell.length_b   1.000
_cell.length_c   1.000
_cell.angle_alpha   90.00
_cell.angle_beta   90.00
_cell.angle_gamma   90.00
#
_symmetry.space_group_name_H-M   'P 1'
#
loop_
_entity.id
_entity.type
_entity.pdbx_description
1 polymer ?
#
loop_
_entity_poly.entity_id
_entity_poly.type
_entity_poly.pdbx_seq_one_letter_code
_entity_poly.pdbx_strand_id
1 'polypeptide(L)'
;MDHTAIHAQLFAFYDGELTGASRRAVEDHLLDCAECRALIAQWKHVTGALFQSPTVSPSDVFVQRVMRRIMTPRPRAFRLSHWLLQGGWLIPTAGLAVMLFVMIRGPLQQTVSIESLLLSDGHESSVLQQVLTGDGSSDDDVLGLLMEDAL
;
A
#
# COMPACT_ATOMS: atom_id res chain seq x y z
N MET A 1 -21.13 -22.05 29.94
CA MET A 1 -21.89 -21.47 31.07
C MET A 1 -22.91 -22.49 31.52
N ASP A 2 -23.26 -22.49 32.80
CA ASP A 2 -24.24 -23.41 33.37
C ASP A 2 -25.67 -23.02 32.94
N HIS A 3 -26.55 -24.00 32.74
CA HIS A 3 -27.91 -23.77 32.20
C HIS A 3 -28.72 -22.80 33.07
N THR A 4 -28.60 -22.92 34.39
CA THR A 4 -29.28 -22.07 35.38
C THR A 4 -28.86 -20.61 35.30
N ALA A 5 -27.57 -20.35 35.06
CA ALA A 5 -27.05 -19.01 34.91
C ALA A 5 -27.55 -18.33 33.62
N ILE A 6 -27.67 -19.09 32.52
CA ILE A 6 -28.25 -18.59 31.28
C ILE A 6 -29.74 -18.29 31.44
N HIS A 7 -30.48 -19.19 32.10
CA HIS A 7 -31.91 -19.01 32.35
C HIS A 7 -32.21 -17.70 33.11
N ALA A 8 -31.38 -17.35 34.10
CA ALA A 8 -31.51 -16.09 34.84
C ALA A 8 -31.24 -14.84 33.97
N GLN A 9 -30.38 -14.95 32.96
CA GLN A 9 -30.04 -13.84 32.06
C GLN A 9 -30.96 -13.76 30.83
N LEU A 10 -31.87 -14.71 30.67
CA LEU A 10 -32.67 -14.87 29.45
C LEU A 10 -33.67 -13.71 29.25
N PHE A 11 -34.20 -13.14 30.33
CA PHE A 11 -35.04 -11.93 30.27
C PHE A 11 -34.24 -10.72 29.81
N ALA A 12 -33.09 -10.44 30.42
CA ALA A 12 -32.21 -9.35 30.02
C ALA A 12 -31.71 -9.53 28.56
N PHE A 13 -31.55 -10.77 28.11
CA PHE A 13 -31.27 -11.06 26.70
C PHE A 13 -32.45 -10.70 25.79
N TYR A 14 -33.67 -11.10 26.17
CA TYR A 14 -34.90 -10.82 25.42
C TYR A 14 -35.16 -9.32 25.27
N ASP A 15 -34.94 -8.54 26.33
CA ASP A 15 -35.10 -7.09 26.34
C ASP A 15 -33.92 -6.34 25.66
N GLY A 16 -32.84 -7.06 25.33
CA GLY A 16 -31.67 -6.50 24.64
C GLY A 16 -30.69 -5.75 25.55
N GLU A 17 -30.80 -5.92 26.87
CA GLU A 17 -29.95 -5.27 27.88
C GLU A 17 -28.55 -5.89 27.98
N LEU A 18 -28.39 -7.15 27.57
CA LEU A 18 -27.09 -7.81 27.55
C LEU A 18 -26.18 -7.27 26.44
N THR A 19 -24.92 -7.02 26.80
CA THR A 19 -23.88 -6.55 25.87
C THR A 19 -22.62 -7.41 25.96
N GLY A 20 -21.77 -7.30 24.94
CA GLY A 20 -20.42 -7.89 24.95
C GLY A 20 -20.41 -9.42 25.09
N ALA A 21 -19.65 -9.91 26.08
CA ALA A 21 -19.41 -11.33 26.30
C ALA A 21 -20.65 -12.09 26.81
N SER A 22 -21.44 -11.47 27.70
CA SER A 22 -22.63 -12.11 28.27
C SER A 22 -23.68 -12.38 27.21
N ARG A 23 -23.88 -11.43 26.27
CA ARG A 23 -24.80 -11.63 25.14
C ARG A 23 -24.37 -12.81 24.27
N ARG A 24 -23.08 -12.89 23.90
CA ARG A 24 -22.57 -13.99 23.08
C ARG A 24 -22.73 -15.33 23.77
N ALA A 25 -22.47 -15.40 25.07
CA ALA A 25 -22.62 -16.65 25.82
C ALA A 25 -24.06 -17.16 25.84
N VAL A 26 -25.05 -16.27 25.90
CA VAL A 26 -26.47 -16.63 25.76
C VAL A 26 -26.79 -17.04 24.32
N GLU A 27 -26.31 -16.30 23.32
CA GLU A 27 -26.50 -16.63 21.90
C GLU A 27 -25.95 -18.02 21.56
N ASP A 28 -24.74 -18.35 22.02
CA ASP A 28 -24.11 -19.66 21.83
C ASP A 28 -24.93 -20.77 22.51
N HIS A 29 -25.40 -20.54 23.75
CA HIS A 29 -26.24 -21.51 24.45
C HIS A 29 -27.57 -21.79 23.75
N LEU A 30 -28.17 -20.76 23.13
CA LEU A 30 -29.43 -20.91 22.39
C LEU A 30 -29.30 -21.77 21.13
N LEU A 31 -28.10 -21.93 20.57
CA LEU A 31 -27.88 -22.83 19.43
C LEU A 31 -28.13 -24.30 19.83
N ASP A 32 -27.69 -24.68 21.04
CA ASP A 32 -27.71 -26.07 21.49
C ASP A 32 -28.90 -26.39 22.41
N CYS A 33 -29.46 -25.40 23.13
CA CYS A 33 -30.56 -25.62 24.07
C CYS A 33 -31.93 -25.34 23.44
N ALA A 34 -32.73 -26.40 23.24
CA ALA A 34 -34.10 -26.28 22.74
C ALA A 34 -35.08 -25.69 23.78
N GLU A 35 -34.86 -25.94 25.07
CA GLU A 35 -35.71 -25.46 26.17
C GLU A 35 -35.69 -23.93 26.27
N CYS A 36 -34.50 -23.33 26.34
CA CYS A 36 -34.37 -21.87 26.38
C CYS A 36 -34.93 -21.19 25.11
N ARG A 37 -34.81 -21.83 23.94
CA ARG A 37 -35.43 -21.35 22.70
C ARG A 37 -36.96 -21.37 22.77
N ALA A 38 -37.53 -22.45 23.28
CA ALA A 38 -38.98 -22.58 23.44
C ALA A 38 -39.53 -21.53 24.41
N LEU A 39 -38.81 -21.25 25.50
CA LEU A 39 -39.18 -20.24 26.48
C LEU A 39 -39.23 -18.83 25.88
N ILE A 40 -38.19 -18.42 25.13
CA ILE A 40 -38.18 -17.14 24.39
C ILE A 40 -39.35 -17.09 23.38
N ALA A 41 -39.60 -18.18 22.66
CA ALA A 41 -40.70 -18.22 21.69
C ALA A 41 -42.06 -18.04 22.37
N GLN A 42 -42.26 -18.63 23.55
CA GLN A 42 -43.47 -18.47 24.34
C GLN A 42 -43.65 -17.02 24.78
N TRP A 43 -42.59 -16.36 25.25
CA TRP A 43 -42.64 -14.94 25.59
C TRP A 43 -43.00 -14.08 24.39
N LYS A 44 -42.36 -14.29 23.22
CA LYS A 44 -42.70 -13.59 21.98
C LYS A 44 -44.17 -13.73 21.60
N HIS A 45 -44.71 -14.94 21.75
CA HIS A 45 -46.10 -15.22 21.43
C HIS A 45 -47.06 -14.46 22.37
N VAL A 46 -46.79 -14.50 23.68
CA VAL A 46 -47.60 -13.78 24.68
C VAL A 46 -47.51 -12.27 24.47
N THR A 47 -46.30 -11.72 24.28
CA THR A 47 -46.10 -10.29 24.01
C THR A 47 -46.81 -9.88 22.72
N GLY A 48 -46.70 -10.65 21.64
CA GLY A 48 -47.37 -10.35 20.37
C GLY A 48 -48.90 -10.39 20.46
N ALA A 49 -49.46 -11.27 21.29
CA ALA A 49 -50.90 -11.34 21.52
C ALA A 49 -51.43 -10.19 22.38
N LEU A 50 -50.67 -9.78 23.40
CA LEU A 50 -51.05 -8.70 24.33
C LEU A 50 -50.81 -7.30 23.73
N PHE A 51 -49.70 -7.14 23.02
CA PHE A 51 -49.30 -5.88 22.41
C PHE A 51 -49.52 -5.96 20.91
N GLN A 52 -50.78 -5.79 20.50
CA GLN A 52 -51.13 -5.58 19.10
C GLN A 52 -50.60 -4.21 18.66
N SER A 53 -49.36 -4.19 18.17
CA SER A 53 -48.80 -2.97 17.59
C SER A 53 -49.64 -2.58 16.37
N PRO A 54 -50.01 -1.30 16.21
CA PRO A 54 -50.67 -0.85 15.00
C PRO A 54 -49.77 -1.17 13.80
N THR A 55 -50.36 -1.70 12.74
CA THR A 55 -49.66 -1.94 11.47
C THR A 55 -49.37 -0.60 10.81
N VAL A 56 -48.24 0.01 11.17
CA VAL A 56 -47.74 1.23 10.51
C VAL A 56 -47.14 0.81 9.17
N SER A 57 -47.80 1.18 8.07
CA SER A 57 -47.22 1.00 6.74
C SER A 57 -46.08 2.02 6.55
N PRO A 58 -44.82 1.59 6.40
CA PRO A 58 -43.72 2.51 6.17
C PRO A 58 -43.86 3.20 4.80
N SER A 59 -43.35 4.42 4.67
CA SER A 59 -43.33 5.11 3.37
C SER A 59 -42.35 4.44 2.40
N ASP A 60 -42.66 4.48 1.10
CA ASP A 60 -41.78 3.90 0.06
C ASP A 60 -40.36 4.49 0.10
N VAL A 61 -40.25 5.80 0.41
CA VAL A 61 -38.96 6.49 0.54
C VAL A 61 -38.12 5.89 1.68
N PHE A 62 -38.75 5.53 2.81
CA PHE A 62 -38.06 4.88 3.92
C PHE A 62 -37.59 3.48 3.52
N VAL A 63 -38.47 2.68 2.90
CA VAL A 63 -38.13 1.32 2.43
C VAL A 63 -36.95 1.35 1.46
N GLN A 64 -36.98 2.25 0.47
CA GLN A 64 -35.88 2.41 -0.49
C GLN A 64 -34.55 2.79 0.18
N ARG A 65 -34.59 3.66 1.19
CA ARG A 65 -33.38 4.09 1.93
C ARG A 65 -32.79 2.94 2.75
N VAL A 66 -33.64 2.18 3.45
CA VAL A 66 -33.22 1.01 4.23
C VAL A 66 -32.65 -0.08 3.32
N MET A 67 -33.35 -0.43 2.23
CA MET A 67 -32.89 -1.43 1.28
C MET A 67 -31.56 -1.03 0.65
N ARG A 68 -31.38 0.24 0.28
CA ARG A 68 -30.08 0.73 -0.21
C ARG A 68 -28.97 0.51 0.82
N ARG A 69 -29.23 0.74 2.11
CA ARG A 69 -28.21 0.58 3.17
C ARG A 69 -27.87 -0.88 3.48
N ILE A 70 -28.85 -1.78 3.40
CA ILE A 70 -28.65 -3.22 3.65
C ILE A 70 -27.99 -3.88 2.43
N MET A 71 -28.40 -3.49 1.22
CA MET A 71 -27.92 -4.09 -0.03
C MET A 71 -26.59 -3.51 -0.51
N THR A 72 -26.14 -2.36 -0.01
CA THR A 72 -24.78 -1.88 -0.34
C THR A 72 -23.75 -2.80 0.31
N PRO A 73 -22.98 -3.59 -0.45
CA PRO A 73 -21.90 -4.37 0.13
C PRO A 73 -20.92 -3.40 0.79
N ARG A 74 -20.60 -3.63 2.07
CA ARG A 74 -19.55 -2.86 2.75
C ARG A 74 -18.28 -2.96 1.88
N PRO A 75 -17.66 -1.83 1.47
CA PRO A 75 -16.42 -1.89 0.72
C PRO A 75 -15.41 -2.66 1.58
N ARG A 76 -14.97 -3.81 1.08
CA ARG A 76 -13.91 -4.60 1.72
C ARG A 76 -12.63 -3.79 1.63
N ALA A 77 -12.35 -2.97 2.65
CA ALA A 77 -11.14 -2.15 2.78
C ALA A 77 -9.85 -2.98 2.97
N PHE A 78 -9.90 -4.29 2.76
CA PHE A 78 -8.82 -5.21 3.10
C PHE A 78 -8.50 -6.12 1.92
N ARG A 79 -7.62 -5.63 1.04
CA ARG A 79 -6.73 -6.49 0.25
C ARG A 79 -5.30 -5.96 0.23
N LEU A 80 -5.12 -4.64 0.24
CA LEU A 80 -3.79 -4.02 0.26
C LEU A 80 -3.03 -4.29 1.56
N SER A 81 -3.68 -4.12 2.73
CA SER A 81 -3.05 -4.36 4.04
C SER A 81 -2.64 -5.83 4.22
N HIS A 82 -3.51 -6.76 3.84
CA HIS A 82 -3.22 -8.20 3.85
C HIS A 82 -2.06 -8.57 2.89
N TRP A 83 -1.98 -7.97 1.70
CA TRP A 83 -0.90 -8.22 0.74
C TRP A 83 0.46 -7.72 1.25
N LEU A 84 0.47 -6.56 1.91
CA LEU A 84 1.68 -6.04 2.58
C LEU A 84 2.08 -6.90 3.79
N LEU A 85 1.11 -7.40 4.57
CA LEU A 85 1.35 -8.21 5.78
C LEU A 85 1.72 -9.68 5.48
N GLN A 86 1.29 -10.27 4.36
CA GLN A 86 1.54 -11.67 4.01
C GLN A 86 2.77 -11.91 3.11
N GLY A 87 3.69 -10.95 3.02
CA GLY A 87 4.96 -11.16 2.32
C GLY A 87 5.15 -10.33 1.05
N GLY A 88 4.32 -9.31 0.80
CA GLY A 88 4.59 -8.31 -0.25
C GLY A 88 5.92 -7.57 -0.08
N TRP A 89 6.48 -7.54 1.15
CA TRP A 89 7.79 -6.94 1.43
C TRP A 89 8.99 -7.82 1.04
N LEU A 90 8.75 -9.09 0.66
CA LEU A 90 9.81 -9.98 0.17
C LEU A 90 10.31 -9.58 -1.22
N ILE A 91 9.48 -8.88 -2.01
CA ILE A 91 9.84 -8.42 -3.37
C ILE A 91 10.93 -7.32 -3.34
N PRO A 92 10.77 -6.20 -2.59
CA PRO A 92 11.81 -5.18 -2.53
C PRO A 92 13.08 -5.65 -1.81
N THR A 93 12.97 -6.53 -0.81
CA THR A 93 14.13 -7.06 -0.08
C THR A 93 14.94 -8.05 -0.92
N ALA A 94 14.28 -8.91 -1.71
CA ALA A 94 14.97 -9.81 -2.63
C ALA A 94 15.71 -9.04 -3.75
N GLY A 95 15.11 -7.97 -4.30
CA GLY A 95 15.76 -7.14 -5.32
C GLY A 95 17.05 -6.47 -4.81
N LEU A 96 17.00 -5.91 -3.59
CA LEU A 96 18.16 -5.29 -2.96
C LEU A 96 19.25 -6.32 -2.63
N ALA A 97 18.87 -7.51 -2.14
CA ALA A 97 19.81 -8.60 -1.88
C ALA A 97 20.49 -9.10 -3.16
N VAL A 98 19.76 -9.25 -4.27
CA VAL A 98 20.34 -9.64 -5.56
C VAL A 98 21.29 -8.56 -6.08
N MET A 99 20.92 -7.28 -5.99
CA MET A 99 21.79 -6.17 -6.41
C MET A 99 23.09 -6.11 -5.59
N LEU A 100 22.99 -6.24 -4.26
CA LEU A 100 24.16 -6.34 -3.37
C LEU A 100 25.01 -7.57 -3.68
N PHE A 101 24.37 -8.72 -3.94
CA PHE A 101 25.07 -9.94 -4.31
C PHE A 101 25.82 -9.78 -5.63
N VAL A 102 25.22 -9.15 -6.64
CA VAL A 102 25.89 -8.82 -7.91
C VAL A 102 27.05 -7.84 -7.70
N MET A 103 26.90 -6.84 -6.84
CA MET A 103 27.97 -5.89 -6.50
C MET A 103 29.13 -6.52 -5.72
N ILE A 104 28.85 -7.47 -4.84
CA ILE A 104 29.88 -8.16 -4.02
C ILE A 104 30.56 -9.28 -4.79
N ARG A 105 29.81 -10.04 -5.61
CA ARG A 105 30.33 -11.18 -6.37
C ARG A 105 30.76 -10.85 -7.79
N GLY A 106 30.34 -9.73 -8.36
CA GLY A 106 30.83 -9.23 -9.63
C GLY A 106 32.15 -8.53 -9.40
N PRO A 107 33.30 -9.21 -9.48
CA PRO A 107 34.56 -8.53 -9.33
C PRO A 107 34.70 -7.65 -10.58
N LEU A 108 34.96 -6.37 -10.41
CA LEU A 108 36.25 -5.78 -10.79
C LEU A 108 36.92 -6.39 -12.05
N GLN A 109 36.19 -6.60 -13.13
CA GLN A 109 36.75 -7.03 -14.43
C GLN A 109 37.22 -5.86 -15.29
N GLN A 110 37.07 -4.63 -14.81
CA GLN A 110 37.90 -3.53 -15.29
C GLN A 110 39.22 -3.58 -14.54
N THR A 111 40.08 -4.53 -14.92
CA THR A 111 41.51 -4.29 -14.84
C THR A 111 41.79 -3.10 -15.74
N VAL A 112 41.72 -1.90 -15.17
CA VAL A 112 42.22 -0.69 -15.82
C VAL A 112 43.71 -0.96 -16.00
N SER A 113 44.08 -1.37 -17.20
CA SER A 113 45.45 -1.73 -17.52
C SER A 113 46.31 -0.50 -17.27
N ILE A 114 47.30 -0.62 -16.38
CA ILE A 114 48.22 0.47 -16.01
C ILE A 114 48.96 0.96 -17.27
N GLU A 115 49.05 0.13 -18.31
CA GLU A 115 49.54 0.52 -19.64
C GLU A 115 48.73 1.67 -20.26
N SER A 116 47.39 1.65 -20.16
CA SER A 116 46.55 2.76 -20.68
C SER A 116 46.69 4.05 -19.87
N LEU A 117 47.13 3.96 -18.62
CA LEU A 117 47.36 5.11 -17.74
C LEU A 117 48.77 5.67 -17.91
N LEU A 118 49.77 4.82 -18.22
CA LEU A 118 51.14 5.24 -18.54
C LEU A 118 51.28 5.76 -19.98
N LEU A 119 50.47 5.30 -20.93
CA LEU A 119 50.46 5.81 -22.31
C LEU A 119 49.72 7.15 -22.45
N SER A 120 48.93 7.57 -21.46
CA SER A 120 48.20 8.84 -21.49
C SER A 120 49.05 10.06 -21.07
N ASP A 121 50.27 9.84 -20.55
CA ASP A 121 51.14 10.92 -20.03
C ASP A 121 52.15 11.42 -21.09
N GLY A 122 52.10 10.89 -22.32
CA GLY A 122 53.05 11.21 -23.39
C GLY A 122 52.66 12.36 -24.31
N HIS A 123 51.45 12.93 -24.19
CA HIS A 123 50.93 13.86 -25.20
C HIS A 123 50.76 15.33 -24.75
N GLU A 124 51.11 15.69 -23.51
CA GLU A 124 50.96 17.10 -23.04
C GLU A 124 52.19 18.00 -23.29
N SER A 125 53.36 17.44 -23.64
CA SER A 125 54.56 18.27 -23.82
C SER A 125 54.64 19.01 -25.17
N SER A 126 53.86 18.61 -26.19
CA SER A 126 53.86 19.31 -27.50
C SER A 126 52.98 20.56 -27.51
N VAL A 127 51.93 20.60 -26.68
CA VAL A 127 50.97 21.72 -26.69
C VAL A 127 51.50 22.90 -25.89
N LEU A 128 52.23 22.66 -24.79
CA LEU A 128 52.87 23.73 -24.02
C LEU A 128 54.09 24.35 -24.73
N GLN A 129 54.77 23.60 -25.60
CA GLN A 129 55.90 24.16 -26.36
C GLN A 129 55.45 25.04 -27.53
N GLN A 130 54.27 24.81 -28.10
CA GLN A 130 53.72 25.65 -29.18
C GLN A 130 53.09 26.96 -28.67
N VAL A 131 52.66 27.00 -27.40
CA VAL A 131 52.14 28.24 -26.77
C VAL A 131 53.29 29.10 -26.21
N LEU A 132 54.41 28.50 -25.81
CA LEU A 132 55.56 29.24 -25.23
C LEU A 132 56.55 29.83 -26.25
N THR A 133 56.48 29.46 -27.54
CA THR A 133 57.29 30.08 -28.61
C THR A 133 56.52 31.06 -29.49
N GLY A 134 55.31 31.46 -29.07
CA GLY A 134 54.58 32.54 -29.71
C GLY A 134 55.06 33.91 -29.22
N ASP A 135 56.29 34.30 -29.58
CA ASP A 135 56.69 35.71 -29.48
C ASP A 135 57.68 36.12 -30.58
N GLY A 136 57.27 37.17 -31.29
CA GLY A 136 58.09 38.21 -31.91
C GLY A 136 59.03 37.83 -33.05
N SER A 137 58.68 38.20 -34.29
CA SER A 137 59.53 39.05 -35.15
C SER A 137 59.04 39.10 -36.60
N SER A 138 59.10 40.30 -37.18
CA SER A 138 58.93 40.69 -38.59
C SER A 138 57.49 40.65 -39.13
N ASP A 139 56.77 41.75 -39.36
CA ASP A 139 57.14 43.04 -39.98
C ASP A 139 58.10 42.89 -41.17
N ASP A 140 57.61 43.35 -42.32
CA ASP A 140 58.21 43.26 -43.67
C ASP A 140 57.98 41.92 -44.41
N ASP A 141 56.73 41.55 -44.68
CA ASP A 141 56.43 40.99 -46.00
C ASP A 141 54.95 41.12 -46.39
N VAL A 142 54.74 41.44 -47.67
CA VAL A 142 53.47 41.41 -48.40
C VAL A 142 52.49 42.58 -48.18
N LEU A 143 53.05 43.77 -48.32
CA LEU A 143 52.51 44.89 -49.12
C LEU A 143 52.15 44.48 -50.58
N GLY A 144 51.39 43.40 -50.77
CA GLY A 144 51.13 42.79 -52.09
C GLY A 144 49.67 42.48 -52.42
N LEU A 145 48.71 42.86 -51.57
CA LEU A 145 47.28 42.53 -51.78
C LEU A 145 46.33 43.74 -51.78
N LEU A 146 46.85 44.97 -51.95
CA LEU A 146 46.04 46.19 -52.04
C LEU A 146 46.19 46.96 -53.36
N MET A 147 46.70 46.33 -54.42
CA MET A 147 46.89 46.99 -55.72
C MET A 147 46.51 46.16 -56.94
N GLU A 148 45.62 45.18 -56.80
CA GLU A 148 45.05 44.41 -57.92
C GLU A 148 43.58 44.12 -57.60
N ASP A 149 42.70 45.13 -57.65
CA ASP A 149 41.24 44.99 -57.86
C ASP A 149 40.51 46.35 -57.70
N ALA A 150 40.96 47.38 -58.42
CA ALA A 150 40.15 48.57 -58.67
C ALA A 150 40.52 49.15 -60.04
N LEU A 151 39.99 48.51 -61.08
CA LEU A 151 39.86 49.05 -62.42
C LEU A 151 38.36 49.27 -62.68
#